data_AF-A0A965C8X9-F1
#
_entry.id   AF-A0A965C8X9-F1
#
_cell.length_a   1.000
_cell.length_b   1.000
_cell.length_c   1.000
_cell.angle_alpha   90.00
_cell.angle_beta   90.00
_cell.angle_gamma   90.00
#
_symmetry.space_group_name_H-M   'P 1'
#
loop_
_entity.id
_entity.type
_entity.pdbx_description
1 polymer ?
#
loop_
_entity_poly.entity_id
_entity_poly.type
_entity_poly.pdbx_seq_one_letter_code
_entity_poly.pdbx_strand_id
1 'polypeptide(L)' 'VTLATSLSPCWYCSGLIRQFNIGRLLVGDDINFKGGQDWVQEHGCDVTVMNDPGLIKVMGDFIIANPTLWNEDIGED' A
#
# COMPACT_ATOMS: atom_id res chain seq x y z
N VAL A 1 -17.20 -0.19 -5.01
CA VAL A 1 -16.10 -0.94 -5.66
C VAL A 1 -15.12 -1.37 -4.59
N THR A 2 -14.50 -2.53 -4.74
CA THR A 2 -13.40 -2.99 -3.89
C THR A 2 -12.10 -2.86 -4.69
N LEU A 3 -11.11 -2.16 -4.15
CA LEU A 3 -9.75 -2.15 -4.67
C LEU A 3 -8.91 -3.12 -3.84
N ALA A 4 -8.11 -3.95 -4.51
CA ALA A 4 -7.11 -4.77 -3.86
C ALA A 4 -5.72 -4.31 -4.33
N THR A 5 -4.80 -4.19 -3.38
CA THR A 5 -3.40 -3.83 -3.64
C THR A 5 -2.48 -4.82 -2.91
N SER A 6 -1.36 -5.17 -3.54
CA SER A 6 -0.38 -6.07 -2.94
C SER A 6 0.36 -5.44 -1.77
N LEU A 7 0.59 -4.12 -1.80
CA LEU A 7 1.30 -3.34 -0.79
C LEU A 7 0.42 -2.17 -0.33
N SER A 8 0.62 -1.68 0.89
CA SER A 8 -0.07 -0.48 1.40
C SER A 8 0.05 0.67 0.38
N PRO A 9 -1.05 1.39 0.08
CA PRO A 9 -1.00 2.50 -0.85
C PRO A 9 -0.09 3.62 -0.32
N CYS A 10 0.77 4.18 -1.18
CA CYS A 10 1.46 5.44 -0.89
C CYS A 10 0.45 6.62 -0.83
N TRP A 11 0.92 7.81 -0.51
CA TRP A 11 0.06 9.00 -0.40
C TRP A 11 -0.63 9.37 -1.71
N TYR A 12 0.07 9.23 -2.85
CA TYR A 12 -0.52 9.47 -4.17
C TYR A 12 -1.69 8.51 -4.45
N CYS A 13 -1.48 7.20 -4.27
CA CYS A 13 -2.53 6.19 -4.43
C CYS A 13 -3.69 6.40 -3.43
N SER A 14 -3.38 6.77 -2.19
CA SER A 14 -4.37 7.06 -1.15
C SER A 14 -5.28 8.23 -1.52
N GLY A 15 -4.72 9.29 -2.12
CA GLY A 15 -5.48 10.40 -2.66
C GLY A 15 -6.45 9.97 -3.76
N LEU A 16 -6.01 9.09 -4.67
CA LEU A 16 -6.88 8.56 -5.73
C LEU A 16 -8.01 7.68 -5.20
N ILE A 17 -7.72 6.84 -4.20
CA ILE A 17 -8.74 6.02 -3.52
C ILE A 17 -9.86 6.91 -2.97
N ARG A 18 -9.50 8.03 -2.34
CA ARG A 18 -10.45 9.00 -1.82
C ARG A 18 -11.16 9.80 -2.92
N GLN A 19 -10.42 10.23 -3.95
CA GLN A 19 -10.95 11.01 -5.08
C GLN A 19 -12.04 10.25 -5.82
N PHE A 20 -11.84 8.95 -6.04
CA PHE A 20 -12.81 8.08 -6.72
C PHE A 20 -13.83 7.44 -5.78
N ASN A 21 -13.81 7.80 -4.50
CA ASN A 21 -14.75 7.30 -3.49
C ASN A 21 -14.81 5.76 -3.44
N ILE A 22 -13.63 5.11 -3.45
CA ILE A 22 -13.55 3.66 -3.33
C ILE A 22 -13.91 3.26 -1.90
N GLY A 23 -15.03 2.55 -1.74
CA GLY A 23 -15.59 2.23 -0.43
C GLY A 23 -14.92 1.08 0.32
N ARG A 24 -14.11 0.25 -0.34
CA ARG A 24 -13.39 -0.86 0.30
C ARG A 24 -12.00 -1.06 -0.29
N LEU A 25 -11.00 -1.23 0.57
CA LEU A 25 -9.60 -1.48 0.23
C LEU A 25 -9.10 -2.75 0.92
N LEU A 26 -8.54 -3.68 0.14
CA LEU A 26 -7.81 -4.84 0.65
C LEU A 26 -6.31 -4.60 0.46
N VAL A 27 -5.54 -4.67 1.55
CA VAL A 27 -4.08 -4.49 1.55
C VAL A 27 -3.39 -5.81 1.82
N GLY A 28 -2.50 -6.21 0.91
CA GLY A 28 -1.75 -7.46 0.99
C GLY A 28 -0.58 -7.44 1.98
N ASP A 29 0.17 -6.33 2.05
CA ASP A 29 1.38 -6.15 2.85
C ASP A 29 1.44 -4.70 3.36
N ASP A 30 1.47 -4.51 4.68
CA ASP A 30 1.79 -3.23 5.32
C ASP A 30 3.05 -3.28 6.20
N ILE A 31 3.80 -4.38 6.13
CA ILE A 31 5.01 -4.62 6.92
C ILE A 31 6.22 -4.00 6.25
N ASN A 32 6.40 -4.22 4.94
CA ASN A 32 7.54 -3.67 4.21
C ASN A 32 7.39 -2.16 3.97
N PHE A 33 6.16 -1.68 3.83
CA PHE A 33 5.85 -0.28 3.62
C PHE A 33 4.44 0.00 4.09
N LYS A 34 4.28 1.08 4.87
CA LYS A 34 2.98 1.58 5.31
C LYS A 34 2.84 3.06 4.96
N GLY A 35 2.08 3.32 3.90
CA GLY A 35 1.79 4.66 3.41
C GLY A 35 0.54 5.27 4.04
N GLY A 36 -0.40 5.71 3.21
CA GLY A 36 -1.58 6.48 3.62
C GLY A 36 -2.83 5.65 3.97
N GLN A 37 -2.71 4.33 4.20
CA GLN A 37 -3.88 3.47 4.36
C GLN A 37 -4.76 3.83 5.57
N ASP A 38 -4.14 4.27 6.68
CA ASP A 38 -4.88 4.66 7.89
C ASP A 38 -5.69 5.94 7.63
N TRP A 39 -5.12 6.90 6.91
CA TRP A 39 -5.83 8.12 6.47
C TRP A 39 -7.02 7.79 5.57
N VAL A 40 -6.84 6.84 4.63
CA VAL A 40 -7.94 6.35 3.78
C VAL A 40 -9.07 5.75 4.62
N GLN A 41 -8.73 4.98 5.65
CA GLN A 41 -9.70 4.39 6.59
C GLN A 41 -10.47 5.46 7.37
N GLU A 42 -9.76 6.44 7.92
CA GLU A 42 -10.35 7.59 8.63
C GLU A 42 -11.34 8.38 7.76
N HIS A 43 -11.14 8.36 6.43
CA HIS A 43 -11.97 9.07 5.45
C HIS A 43 -13.06 8.19 4.81
N GLY A 44 -13.44 7.09 5.47
CA GLY A 44 -14.66 6.33 5.17
C GLY A 44 -14.49 5.14 4.24
N CYS A 45 -13.26 4.73 3.94
CA CYS A 45 -12.98 3.47 3.25
C CYS A 45 -12.91 2.31 4.26
N ASP A 46 -13.57 1.19 3.96
CA ASP A 46 -13.39 -0.06 4.71
C ASP A 46 -12.04 -0.69 4.34
N VAL A 47 -11.04 -0.56 5.21
CA VAL A 47 -9.69 -1.07 4.99
C VAL A 47 -9.49 -2.40 5.72
N THR A 48 -9.10 -3.44 4.99
CA THR A 48 -8.71 -4.75 5.55
C THR A 48 -7.26 -5.04 5.18
N VAL A 49 -6.40 -5.20 6.18
CA VAL A 49 -5.00 -5.63 6.02
C VAL A 49 -4.92 -7.14 6.22
N MET A 50 -4.43 -7.86 5.21
CA MET A 50 -4.31 -9.32 5.24
C MET A 50 -2.94 -9.80 5.70
N ASN A 51 -1.89 -9.01 5.40
CA ASN A 51 -0.49 -9.39 5.65
C ASN A 51 -0.19 -10.81 5.16
N ASP A 52 -0.41 -11.01 3.86
CA ASP A 52 -0.12 -12.27 3.18
C ASP A 52 1.40 -12.53 3.21
N PRO A 53 1.84 -13.67 3.77
CA PRO A 53 3.28 -13.96 3.89
C PRO A 53 4.02 -14.02 2.54
N GLY A 54 3.33 -14.39 1.46
CA GLY A 54 3.90 -14.44 0.12
C GLY A 54 4.18 -13.04 -0.42
N LEU A 55 3.23 -12.11 -0.25
CA LEU A 55 3.41 -10.72 -0.65
C LEU A 55 4.49 -10.00 0.16
N ILE A 56 4.51 -10.20 1.49
CA ILE A 56 5.56 -9.69 2.37
C ILE A 56 6.93 -10.19 1.92
N LYS A 57 7.04 -11.48 1.58
CA LYS A 57 8.31 -12.05 1.12
C LYS A 57 8.74 -11.43 -0.22
N VAL A 58 7.84 -11.36 -1.19
CA VAL A 58 8.16 -10.84 -2.53
C VAL A 58 8.63 -9.39 -2.46
N MET A 59 7.92 -8.54 -1.72
CA MET A 59 8.29 -7.13 -1.62
C MET A 59 9.58 -6.95 -0.81
N GLY A 60 9.73 -7.66 0.31
CA GLY A 60 10.95 -7.62 1.13
C GLY A 60 12.20 -8.06 0.37
N ASP A 61 12.12 -9.17 -0.39
CA ASP A 61 13.22 -9.64 -1.24
C ASP A 61 13.60 -8.58 -2.30
N PHE A 62 12.61 -7.94 -2.92
CA PHE A 62 12.84 -6.91 -3.94
C PHE A 62 13.53 -5.67 -3.37
N ILE A 63 13.06 -5.16 -2.22
CA ILE A 63 13.64 -3.99 -1.54
C ILE A 63 15.10 -4.24 -1.17
N ILE A 64 15.40 -5.43 -0.61
CA ILE A 64 16.77 -5.82 -0.26
C ILE A 64 17.65 -5.89 -1.51
N ALA A 65 17.14 -6.44 -2.61
CA ALA A 65 17.90 -6.61 -3.84
C ALA A 65 18.08 -5.31 -4.64
N ASN A 66 17.15 -4.35 -4.52
CA ASN A 66 17.10 -3.14 -5.35
C ASN A 66 16.75 -1.87 -4.55
N PRO A 67 17.52 -1.51 -3.50
CA PRO A 67 17.15 -0.44 -2.58
C PRO A 67 17.06 0.94 -3.25
N THR A 68 17.96 1.28 -4.18
CA THR A 68 17.90 2.56 -4.91
C THR A 68 16.64 2.66 -5.76
N LEU A 69 16.27 1.60 -6.47
CA LEU A 69 15.05 1.61 -7.29
C LEU A 69 13.79 1.69 -6.43
N TRP A 70 13.80 1.06 -5.25
CA TRP A 70 12.71 1.19 -4.29
C TRP A 70 12.59 2.62 -3.76
N ASN A 71 13.69 3.24 -3.35
CA ASN A 71 13.70 4.62 -2.86
C ASN A 71 13.23 5.61 -3.93
N GLU A 72 13.59 5.39 -5.21
CA GLU A 72 13.08 6.16 -6.35
C GLU A 72 11.54 6.07 -6.44
N ASP A 73 10.98 4.86 -6.32
CA ASP A 73 9.53 4.60 -6.42
C ASP A 73 8.73 5.30 -5.30
N ILE A 74 9.27 5.35 -4.09
CA ILE A 74 8.63 6.04 -2.95
C ILE A 74 9.05 7.51 -2.79
N GLY A 75 10.00 7.99 -3.60
CA GLY A 75 10.48 9.38 -3.60
C GLY A 75 11.33 9.75 -2.37
N GLU A 76 12.13 8.83 -1.84
CA GLU A 76 13.04 9.05 -0.69
C GLU A 76 14.52 9.30 -1.07
N ASP A 77 14.82 9.50 -2.35
CA ASP A 77 16.17 9.82 -2.88
C ASP A 77 16.56 11.31 -2.83
#